data_AF-A0A9X2K4M1-F1
#
_entry.id   AF-A0A9X2K4M1-F1
#
_cell.length_a   1.000
_cell.length_b   1.000
_cell.length_c   1.000
_cell.angle_alpha   90.00
_cell.angle_beta   90.00
_cell.angle_gamma   90.00
#
_symmetry.space_group_name_H-M   'P 1'
#
loop_
_entity.id
_entity.type
_entity.pdbx_description
1 polymer ?
#
loop_
_entity_poly.entity_id
_entity_poly.type
_entity_poly.pdbx_seq_one_letter_code
_entity_poly.pdbx_strand_id
1 'polypeptide(L)'
;MRHDETVLPVGGFLVRAYRAGAGAELVLLHGGGPDDARRAWEPVWTVLAGRARVTAPDLPGFGGTPLGATVPTLAGYAAWLGAFLDACGIERAGIAGRSLGGRIALRAALDLPDRVSRVAVCGARTRLIGRRLDGVACPVLVLGDAPGRDAEELAAFLSPRAIRDR
;
A
#
# COMPACT_ATOMS: atom_id res chain seq x y z
N MET A 1 -0.37 18.88 -7.44
CA MET A 1 -1.13 18.87 -6.17
C MET A 1 -0.15 18.84 -5.02
N ARG A 2 -0.41 19.59 -3.94
CA ARG A 2 0.39 19.51 -2.71
C ARG A 2 0.01 18.21 -1.99
N HIS A 3 1.00 17.46 -1.52
CA HIS A 3 0.83 16.37 -0.59
C HIS A 3 1.12 16.90 0.82
N ASP A 4 0.35 16.45 1.80
CA ASP A 4 0.62 16.79 3.18
C ASP A 4 1.48 15.66 3.77
N GLU A 5 2.73 16.00 4.11
CA GLU A 5 3.55 15.14 4.96
C GLU A 5 2.95 15.18 6.37
N THR A 6 2.64 14.01 6.90
CA THR A 6 2.06 13.83 8.23
C THR A 6 2.92 12.86 9.02
N VAL A 7 3.08 13.13 10.30
CA VAL A 7 3.67 12.19 11.25
C VAL A 7 2.58 11.77 12.23
N LEU A 8 2.35 10.47 12.35
CA LEU A 8 1.28 9.92 13.19
C LEU A 8 1.77 8.75 14.07
N PRO A 9 1.25 8.59 15.29
CA PRO A 9 1.62 7.50 16.17
C PRO A 9 0.97 6.19 15.73
N VAL A 10 1.77 5.13 15.56
CA VAL A 10 1.32 3.77 15.21
C VAL A 10 2.13 2.75 15.99
N GLY A 11 1.45 1.94 16.80
CA GLY A 11 2.10 0.84 17.54
C GLY A 11 3.28 1.30 18.42
N GLY A 12 3.23 2.53 18.95
CA GLY A 12 4.27 3.10 19.80
C GLY A 12 5.39 3.86 19.07
N PHE A 13 5.33 3.99 17.74
CA PHE A 13 6.32 4.72 16.94
C PHE A 13 5.68 5.84 16.13
N LEU A 14 6.46 6.89 15.85
CA LEU A 14 6.06 7.93 14.92
C LEU A 14 6.32 7.45 13.49
N VAL A 15 5.26 7.38 12.70
CA VAL A 15 5.29 6.99 11.29
C VAL A 15 5.19 8.24 10.45
N ARG A 16 6.14 8.42 9.52
CA ARG A 16 6.00 9.42 8.46
C ARG A 16 5.11 8.87 7.35
N ALA A 17 4.14 9.66 6.90
CA ALA A 17 3.26 9.31 5.81
C ALA A 17 2.93 10.53 4.95
N TYR A 18 2.56 10.26 3.70
CA TYR A 18 2.12 11.27 2.75
C TYR A 18 0.65 11.02 2.41
N ARG A 19 -0.18 12.07 2.50
CA ARG A 19 -1.59 11.97 2.16
C ARG A 19 -1.98 12.99 1.10
N ALA A 20 -2.81 12.56 0.15
CA ALA A 20 -3.34 13.41 -0.91
C ALA A 20 -4.66 12.88 -1.46
N GLY A 21 -5.46 13.77 -2.05
CA GLY A 21 -6.69 13.40 -2.75
C GLY A 21 -7.90 13.14 -1.84
N ALA A 22 -8.95 12.60 -2.43
CA ALA A 22 -10.23 12.33 -1.77
C ALA A 22 -10.96 11.14 -2.42
N GLY A 23 -11.97 10.59 -1.74
CA GLY A 23 -12.75 9.45 -2.21
C GLY A 23 -12.28 8.13 -1.60
N ALA A 24 -12.26 7.06 -2.40
CA ALA A 24 -11.91 5.72 -1.93
C ALA A 24 -10.49 5.67 -1.35
N GLU A 25 -10.30 4.97 -0.24
CA GLU A 25 -9.00 4.86 0.44
C GLU A 25 -8.05 3.92 -0.32
N LEU A 26 -6.85 4.42 -0.58
CA LEU A 26 -5.76 3.70 -1.21
C LEU A 26 -4.50 3.85 -0.37
N VAL A 27 -3.89 2.72 0.00
CA VAL A 27 -2.59 2.69 0.69
C VAL A 27 -1.49 2.24 -0.27
N LEU A 28 -0.39 2.99 -0.32
CA LEU A 28 0.77 2.69 -1.16
C LEU A 28 1.98 2.29 -0.31
N LEU A 29 2.47 1.06 -0.50
CA LEU A 29 3.58 0.49 0.28
C LEU A 29 4.84 0.39 -0.57
N HIS A 30 5.92 1.05 -0.14
CA HIS A 30 7.20 1.04 -0.85
C HIS A 30 7.95 -0.31 -0.73
N GLY A 31 9.09 -0.43 -1.43
CA GLY A 31 9.95 -1.62 -1.41
C GLY A 31 10.88 -1.68 -0.19
N GLY A 32 11.75 -2.71 -0.15
CA GLY A 32 12.85 -2.74 0.83
C GLY A 32 14.13 -2.10 0.29
N GLY A 33 15.19 -2.10 1.10
CA GLY A 33 16.47 -1.46 0.77
C GLY A 33 16.46 0.06 1.02
N PRO A 34 17.22 0.86 0.27
CA PRO A 34 17.21 2.33 0.39
C PRO A 34 15.99 2.92 -0.36
N ASP A 35 14.79 2.55 0.09
CA ASP A 35 13.50 2.99 -0.45
C ASP A 35 12.66 3.64 0.65
N ASP A 36 11.74 4.51 0.26
CA ASP A 36 10.78 5.18 1.14
C ASP A 36 9.50 5.51 0.36
N ALA A 37 8.47 5.99 1.04
CA ALA A 37 7.17 6.26 0.43
C ALA A 37 7.28 7.26 -0.73
N ARG A 38 8.05 8.34 -0.54
CA ARG A 38 8.18 9.40 -1.53
C ARG A 38 8.93 8.93 -2.76
N ARG A 39 10.09 8.29 -2.58
CA ARG A 39 10.92 7.74 -3.66
C ARG A 39 10.16 6.72 -4.50
N ALA A 40 9.34 5.89 -3.86
CA ALA A 40 8.59 4.85 -4.55
C ALA A 40 7.33 5.38 -5.26
N TRP A 41 6.63 6.37 -4.67
CA TRP A 41 5.26 6.68 -5.05
C TRP A 41 4.96 8.13 -5.41
N GLU A 42 5.87 9.10 -5.26
CA GLU A 42 5.58 10.51 -5.57
C GLU A 42 5.03 10.75 -6.99
N PRO A 43 5.59 10.14 -8.06
CA PRO A 43 5.03 10.28 -9.40
C PRO A 43 3.64 9.65 -9.53
N VAL A 44 3.40 8.54 -8.85
CA VAL A 44 2.20 7.71 -8.97
C VAL A 44 1.05 8.28 -8.14
N TRP A 45 1.29 8.64 -6.88
CA TRP A 45 0.24 9.21 -6.02
C TRP A 45 -0.25 10.55 -6.55
N THR A 46 0.57 11.30 -7.29
CA THR A 46 0.17 12.62 -7.81
C THR A 46 -0.93 12.47 -8.86
N VAL A 47 -0.85 11.41 -9.66
CA VAL A 47 -1.89 11.03 -10.63
C VAL A 47 -3.12 10.47 -9.93
N LEU A 48 -2.91 9.62 -8.91
CA LEU A 48 -3.99 8.94 -8.19
C LEU A 48 -4.78 9.84 -7.26
N ALA A 49 -4.18 10.90 -6.71
CA ALA A 49 -4.83 11.85 -5.82
C ALA A 49 -6.03 12.57 -6.49
N GLY A 50 -6.07 12.62 -7.83
CA GLY A 50 -7.25 13.11 -8.56
C GLY A 50 -8.43 12.14 -8.60
N ARG A 51 -8.28 10.91 -8.09
CA ARG A 51 -9.24 9.80 -8.25
C ARG A 51 -9.54 9.04 -6.96
N ALA A 52 -8.62 9.07 -6.00
CA ALA A 52 -8.71 8.35 -4.73
C ALA A 52 -8.07 9.17 -3.61
N ARG A 53 -8.38 8.82 -2.36
CA ARG A 53 -7.65 9.30 -1.19
C ARG A 53 -6.44 8.39 -1.00
N VAL A 54 -5.27 8.91 -1.30
CA VAL A 54 -4.01 8.18 -1.25
C VAL A 54 -3.30 8.45 0.06
N THR A 55 -2.85 7.38 0.71
CA THR A 55 -2.01 7.42 1.92
C THR A 55 -0.78 6.55 1.70
N ALA A 56 0.42 7.09 1.84
CA ALA A 56 1.67 6.36 1.59
C ALA A 56 2.60 6.50 2.80
N PRO A 57 2.70 5.47 3.66
CA PRO A 57 3.61 5.50 4.81
C PRO A 57 5.01 5.00 4.48
N ASP A 58 5.98 5.53 5.22
CA ASP A 58 7.27 4.88 5.38
C ASP A 58 7.11 3.68 6.32
N LEU A 59 7.48 2.50 5.82
CA LEU A 59 7.43 1.25 6.57
C LEU A 59 8.39 1.30 7.78
N PRO A 60 8.11 0.53 8.85
CA PRO A 60 9.01 0.41 10.00
C PRO A 60 10.46 0.10 9.59
N GLY A 61 11.38 0.99 10.00
CA GLY A 61 12.81 0.93 9.69
C GLY A 61 13.25 1.57 8.37
N PHE A 62 12.37 2.33 7.72
CA PHE A 62 12.64 2.98 6.44
C PHE A 62 12.30 4.47 6.48
N GLY A 63 12.95 5.24 5.62
CA GLY A 63 12.71 6.68 5.49
C GLY A 63 12.80 7.40 6.84
N GLY A 64 11.68 8.02 7.25
CA GLY A 64 11.55 8.75 8.51
C GLY A 64 10.95 7.93 9.66
N THR A 65 10.62 6.65 9.45
CA THR A 65 9.96 5.80 10.45
C THR A 65 11.00 4.93 11.17
N PRO A 66 11.15 5.06 12.51
CA PRO A 66 12.09 4.24 13.28
C PRO A 66 11.85 2.74 13.10
N LEU A 67 12.94 1.96 13.15
CA LEU A 67 12.85 0.53 13.36
C LEU A 67 12.56 0.29 14.84
N GLY A 68 11.51 -0.48 15.15
CA GLY A 68 11.25 -0.92 16.52
C GLY A 68 12.33 -1.89 17.03
N ALA A 69 12.09 -2.52 18.19
CA ALA A 69 13.07 -3.39 18.84
C ALA A 69 13.51 -4.61 17.98
N THR A 70 12.67 -5.03 17.03
CA THR A 70 12.93 -6.21 16.19
C THR A 70 12.56 -5.95 14.74
N VAL A 71 13.30 -6.57 13.82
CA VAL A 71 12.93 -6.59 12.39
C VAL A 71 11.60 -7.33 12.20
N PRO A 72 10.57 -6.71 11.61
CA PRO A 72 9.28 -7.35 11.47
C PRO A 72 9.31 -8.53 10.48
N THR A 73 8.60 -9.60 10.82
CA THR A 73 8.22 -10.63 9.84
C THR A 73 7.17 -10.08 8.87
N LEU A 74 6.84 -10.79 7.78
CA LEU A 74 5.72 -10.37 6.92
C LEU A 74 4.40 -10.28 7.68
N ALA A 75 4.15 -11.21 8.62
CA ALA A 75 2.98 -11.16 9.49
C ALA A 75 3.04 -9.93 10.42
N GLY A 76 4.23 -9.62 10.95
CA GLY A 76 4.46 -8.40 11.72
C GLY A 76 4.18 -7.12 10.95
N TYR A 77 4.60 -7.05 9.68
CA TYR A 77 4.25 -5.92 8.81
C TYR A 77 2.75 -5.85 8.49
N ALA A 78 2.07 -6.99 8.32
CA ALA A 78 0.62 -7.01 8.12
C ALA A 78 -0.15 -6.55 9.37
N ALA A 79 0.26 -7.00 10.56
CA ALA A 79 -0.30 -6.52 11.82
C ALA A 79 -0.04 -5.02 12.03
N TRP A 80 1.18 -4.55 11.73
CA TRP A 80 1.50 -3.13 11.75
C TRP A 80 0.63 -2.34 10.76
N LEU A 81 0.37 -2.88 9.57
CA LEU A 81 -0.50 -2.23 8.59
C LEU A 81 -1.94 -2.11 9.11
N GLY A 82 -2.46 -3.11 9.82
CA GLY A 82 -3.75 -3.00 10.51
C GLY A 82 -3.77 -1.84 11.50
N ALA A 83 -2.76 -1.74 12.36
CA ALA A 83 -2.63 -0.63 13.31
C ALA A 83 -2.45 0.74 12.61
N PHE A 84 -1.77 0.77 11.47
CA PHE A 84 -1.61 1.97 10.66
C PHE A 84 -2.95 2.43 10.08
N LEU A 85 -3.77 1.51 9.57
CA LEU A 85 -5.12 1.80 9.09
C LEU A 85 -5.99 2.37 10.20
N ASP A 86 -5.94 1.79 11.41
CA ASP A 86 -6.67 2.29 12.58
C ASP A 86 -6.26 3.72 12.93
N ALA A 87 -4.95 3.99 13.00
CA ALA A 87 -4.42 5.33 13.29
C ALA A 87 -4.81 6.38 12.23
N CYS A 88 -5.03 5.96 10.98
CA CYS A 88 -5.48 6.83 9.90
C CYS A 88 -7.01 7.00 9.84
N GLY A 89 -7.77 6.28 10.68
CA GLY A 89 -9.23 6.20 10.60
C GLY A 89 -9.72 5.50 9.33
N ILE A 90 -8.94 4.57 8.78
CA ILE A 90 -9.26 3.85 7.54
C ILE A 90 -9.85 2.49 7.90
N GLU A 91 -11.16 2.34 7.71
CA GLU A 91 -11.85 1.07 7.94
C GLU A 91 -11.46 0.03 6.88
N ARG A 92 -11.39 0.42 5.61
CA ARG A 92 -11.08 -0.49 4.50
C ARG A 92 -10.43 0.26 3.35
N ALA A 93 -9.37 -0.31 2.77
CA ALA A 93 -8.62 0.32 1.67
C ALA A 93 -8.25 -0.65 0.54
N GLY A 94 -8.02 -0.11 -0.66
CA GLY A 94 -7.19 -0.80 -1.66
C GLY A 94 -5.72 -0.66 -1.27
N ILE A 95 -4.90 -1.67 -1.53
CA ILE A 95 -3.48 -1.64 -1.16
C ILE A 95 -2.64 -1.94 -2.40
N ALA A 96 -1.75 -1.01 -2.73
CA ALA A 96 -0.75 -1.23 -3.78
C ALA A 96 0.65 -1.32 -3.16
N GLY A 97 1.43 -2.31 -3.58
CA GLY A 97 2.71 -2.57 -2.96
C GLY A 97 3.80 -2.89 -3.97
N ARG A 98 4.96 -2.25 -3.80
CA ARG A 98 6.17 -2.54 -4.59
C ARG A 98 7.05 -3.55 -3.85
N SER A 99 7.44 -4.66 -4.48
CA SER A 99 8.42 -5.61 -3.92
C SER A 99 8.06 -6.08 -2.47
N LEU A 100 8.76 -5.59 -1.43
CA LEU A 100 8.42 -5.84 -0.02
C LEU A 100 6.98 -5.42 0.29
N GLY A 101 6.59 -4.20 -0.10
CA GLY A 101 5.23 -3.71 0.06
C GLY A 101 4.19 -4.60 -0.61
N GLY A 102 4.52 -5.21 -1.75
CA GLY A 102 3.61 -6.14 -2.43
C GLY A 102 3.40 -7.44 -1.65
N ARG A 103 4.47 -7.96 -1.03
CA ARG A 103 4.37 -9.12 -0.12
C ARG A 103 3.58 -8.79 1.14
N ILE A 104 3.73 -7.58 1.68
CA ILE A 104 2.96 -7.10 2.83
C ILE A 104 1.48 -6.98 2.46
N ALA A 105 1.15 -6.36 1.32
CA ALA A 105 -0.23 -6.18 0.86
C ALA A 105 -0.97 -7.52 0.73
N LEU A 106 -0.32 -8.53 0.15
CA LEU A 106 -0.92 -9.86 0.02
C LEU A 106 -1.03 -10.59 1.35
N ARG A 107 -0.04 -10.46 2.22
CA ARG A 107 -0.13 -11.01 3.58
C ARG A 107 -1.27 -10.36 4.37
N ALA A 108 -1.44 -9.05 4.25
CA ALA A 108 -2.55 -8.33 4.89
C ALA A 108 -3.91 -8.72 4.29
N ALA A 109 -3.99 -9.02 2.99
CA ALA A 109 -5.25 -9.52 2.40
C ALA A 109 -5.67 -10.90 2.94
N LEU A 110 -4.71 -11.72 3.37
CA LEU A 110 -4.95 -13.00 4.04
C LEU A 110 -5.31 -12.82 5.51
N ASP A 111 -4.54 -11.98 6.22
CA ASP A 111 -4.67 -11.83 7.68
C ASP A 111 -5.81 -10.87 8.09
N LEU A 112 -6.18 -9.93 7.21
CA LEU A 112 -7.14 -8.84 7.44
C LEU A 112 -8.15 -8.72 6.27
N PRO A 113 -8.88 -9.79 5.90
CA PRO A 113 -9.71 -9.81 4.68
C PRO A 113 -10.79 -8.72 4.64
N ASP A 114 -11.32 -8.32 5.79
CA ASP A 114 -12.34 -7.26 5.88
C ASP A 114 -11.76 -5.85 5.71
N ARG A 115 -10.46 -5.69 5.95
CA ARG A 115 -9.74 -4.40 5.89
C ARG A 115 -9.13 -4.14 4.51
N VAL A 116 -8.93 -5.18 3.70
CA VAL A 116 -8.31 -5.08 2.36
C VAL A 116 -9.34 -5.30 1.27
N SER A 117 -9.60 -4.26 0.47
CA SER A 117 -10.61 -4.32 -0.59
C SER A 117 -10.13 -4.90 -1.91
N ARG A 118 -8.84 -4.72 -2.20
CA ARG A 118 -8.15 -5.21 -3.40
C ARG A 118 -6.65 -4.99 -3.23
N VAL A 119 -5.86 -5.78 -3.95
CA VAL A 119 -4.40 -5.68 -3.93
C VAL A 119 -3.86 -5.41 -5.33
N ALA A 120 -2.95 -4.45 -5.46
CA ALA A 120 -2.09 -4.31 -6.63
C ALA A 120 -0.64 -4.55 -6.22
N VAL A 121 0.11 -5.29 -7.01
CA VAL A 121 1.52 -5.57 -6.73
C VAL A 121 2.39 -5.22 -7.93
N CYS A 122 3.46 -4.45 -7.72
CA CYS A 122 4.32 -3.96 -8.79
C CYS A 122 5.79 -4.38 -8.57
N GLY A 123 6.47 -4.71 -9.67
CA GLY A 123 7.93 -4.77 -9.74
C GLY A 123 8.56 -6.17 -9.95
N ALA A 124 9.86 -6.22 -10.26
CA ALA A 124 10.58 -7.41 -10.75
C ALA A 124 10.47 -8.70 -9.89
N ARG A 125 10.39 -8.60 -8.56
CA ARG A 125 10.26 -9.78 -7.66
C ARG A 125 8.82 -10.26 -7.47
N THR A 126 7.85 -9.55 -8.03
CA THR A 126 6.42 -9.83 -7.86
C THR A 126 5.96 -11.05 -8.65
N ARG A 127 6.69 -11.42 -9.72
CA ARG A 127 6.44 -12.67 -10.47
C ARG A 127 6.60 -13.93 -9.61
N LEU A 128 7.35 -13.87 -8.52
CA LEU A 128 7.49 -14.98 -7.56
C LEU A 128 6.26 -15.14 -6.65
N ILE A 129 5.32 -14.20 -6.67
CA ILE A 129 4.16 -14.21 -5.78
C ILE A 129 2.96 -14.98 -6.38
N GLY A 130 2.97 -15.27 -7.68
CA GLY A 130 1.89 -15.96 -8.39
C GLY A 130 1.56 -17.40 -7.95
N ARG A 131 2.23 -17.94 -6.92
CA ARG A 131 1.98 -19.28 -6.36
C ARG A 131 1.38 -19.29 -4.94
N ARG A 132 0.99 -18.14 -4.38
CA ARG A 132 0.44 -18.03 -3.00
C ARG A 132 -0.80 -17.13 -2.90
N LEU A 133 -1.67 -17.16 -3.92
CA LEU A 133 -2.93 -16.40 -3.91
C LEU A 133 -4.12 -17.18 -3.32
N ASP A 134 -3.94 -18.46 -3.02
CA ASP A 134 -4.98 -19.28 -2.37
C ASP A 134 -5.38 -18.65 -1.03
N GLY A 135 -6.67 -18.37 -0.86
CA GLY A 135 -7.23 -17.73 0.34
C GLY A 135 -7.31 -16.21 0.30
N VAL A 136 -6.77 -15.53 -0.72
CA VAL A 136 -6.95 -14.07 -0.87
C VAL A 136 -8.39 -13.81 -1.37
N ALA A 137 -9.23 -13.26 -0.49
CA ALA A 137 -10.66 -13.03 -0.76
C ALA A 137 -10.97 -11.77 -1.59
N CYS A 138 -9.94 -11.05 -2.06
CA CYS A 138 -10.10 -9.81 -2.83
C CYS A 138 -9.42 -9.90 -4.21
N PRO A 139 -9.83 -9.08 -5.19
CA PRO A 139 -9.14 -9.01 -6.48
C PRO A 139 -7.66 -8.63 -6.35
N VAL A 140 -6.80 -9.28 -7.14
CA VAL A 140 -5.35 -9.02 -7.19
C VAL A 140 -4.93 -8.63 -8.62
N LEU A 141 -4.24 -7.50 -8.75
CA LEU A 141 -3.60 -7.06 -9.99
C LEU A 141 -2.07 -7.18 -9.87
N VAL A 142 -1.42 -7.77 -10.87
CA VAL A 142 0.05 -7.86 -10.93
C VAL A 142 0.54 -6.97 -12.07
N LEU A 143 1.36 -5.98 -11.72
CA LEU A 143 1.90 -4.98 -12.64
C LEU A 143 3.40 -5.21 -12.91
N GLY A 144 3.82 -4.76 -14.08
CA GLY A 144 5.22 -4.79 -14.53
C GLY A 144 6.10 -3.74 -13.84
N ASP A 145 7.28 -3.48 -14.39
CA ASP A 145 8.25 -2.47 -13.90
C ASP A 145 8.17 -1.16 -14.72
N ALA A 146 7.00 -0.72 -15.19
CA ALA A 146 6.88 0.45 -16.07
C ALA A 146 6.42 1.71 -15.31
N PRO A 147 7.35 2.58 -14.84
CA PRO A 147 7.02 3.79 -14.07
C PRO A 147 6.21 4.77 -14.93
N GLY A 148 4.88 4.73 -14.79
CA GLY A 148 3.93 5.57 -15.52
C GLY A 148 2.70 4.78 -15.98
N ARG A 149 2.89 3.59 -16.55
CA ARG A 149 1.80 2.67 -16.91
C ARG A 149 1.10 2.14 -15.65
N ASP A 150 1.89 1.88 -14.61
CA ASP A 150 1.41 1.39 -13.33
C ASP A 150 0.41 2.35 -12.67
N ALA A 151 0.55 3.67 -12.86
CA ALA A 151 -0.32 4.66 -12.24
C ALA A 151 -1.71 4.70 -12.90
N GLU A 152 -1.78 4.62 -14.23
CA GLU A 152 -3.05 4.58 -14.95
C GLU A 152 -3.77 3.24 -14.77
N GLU A 153 -3.02 2.13 -14.78
CA GLU A 153 -3.57 0.80 -14.49
C GLU A 153 -4.03 0.68 -13.03
N LEU A 154 -3.28 1.23 -12.05
CA LEU A 154 -3.79 1.39 -10.68
C LEU A 154 -5.07 2.20 -10.68
N ALA A 155 -5.07 3.38 -11.32
CA ALA A 155 -6.22 4.27 -11.33
C ALA A 155 -7.47 3.61 -11.91
N ALA A 156 -7.31 2.85 -12.99
CA ALA A 156 -8.39 2.09 -13.63
C ALA A 156 -8.88 0.97 -12.70
N PHE A 157 -7.97 0.20 -12.11
CA PHE A 157 -8.30 -0.88 -11.18
C PHE A 157 -8.96 -0.37 -9.90
N LEU A 158 -8.67 0.86 -9.47
CA LEU A 158 -9.22 1.48 -8.27
C LEU A 158 -10.55 2.21 -8.51
N SER A 159 -10.89 2.50 -9.76
CA SER A 159 -12.13 3.21 -10.09
C SER A 159 -13.35 2.34 -9.76
N PRO A 160 -14.38 2.85 -9.05
CA PRO A 160 -15.58 2.09 -8.66
C PRO A 160 -16.35 1.44 -9.82
N ARG A 161 -16.13 1.90 -11.07
CA ARG A 161 -16.74 1.32 -12.28
C ARG A 161 -16.32 -0.13 -12.55
N ALA A 162 -15.23 -0.63 -11.97
CA ALA A 162 -14.79 -2.01 -12.16
C ALA A 162 -15.54 -3.04 -11.28
N ILE A 163 -16.45 -2.60 -10.40
CA ILE A 163 -17.25 -3.48 -9.52
C ILE A 163 -18.74 -3.23 -9.77
N ARG A 164 -19.17 -3.41 -11.02
CA ARG A 164 -20.51 -3.88 -11.34
C ARG A 164 -20.30 -4.93 -12.43
N ASP A 165 -20.92 -6.08 -12.24
CA ASP A 165 -20.84 -7.29 -13.07
C ASP A 165 -19.72 -8.25 -12.69
N ARG A 166 -19.96 -8.99 -11.60
CA ARG A 166 -19.73 -10.42 -11.48
C ARG A 166 -20.58 -10.99 -10.36
#